data_AF-A0A6J4H4B4-F1
#
_entry.id   AF-A0A6J4H4B4-F1
#
_cell.length_a   1.000
_cell.length_b   1.000
_cell.length_c   1.000
_cell.angle_alpha   90.00
_cell.angle_beta   90.00
_cell.angle_gamma   90.00
#
_symmetry.space_group_name_H-M   'P 1'
#
loop_
_entity.id
_entity.type
_entity.pdbx_description
1 polymer ?
#
loop_
_entity_poly.entity_id
_entity_poly.type
_entity_poly.pdbx_seq_one_letter_code
_entity_poly.pdbx_strand_id
1 'polypeptide(L)'
;MKHFSEDWLNEWCAQNGWTDLYVERYNYWAFPPGAVMPEPIPPQALRFIKAEKGMCFTEKAWSISAVMVLPLTTSATVAVPFSRGSPAV
;
A
#
# COMPACT_ATOMS: atom_id res chain seq x y z
N MET A 1 -15.99 -5.75 -12.78
CA MET A 1 -14.54 -5.63 -12.47
C MET A 1 -13.92 -4.55 -13.36
N LYS A 2 -13.96 -3.28 -12.94
CA LYS A 2 -13.23 -2.16 -13.59
C LYS A 2 -12.74 -1.07 -12.61
N HIS A 3 -13.27 -1.03 -11.38
CA HIS A 3 -12.93 0.01 -10.40
C HIS A 3 -11.48 0.02 -9.91
N PHE A 4 -10.79 -1.12 -9.86
CA PHE A 4 -9.39 -1.15 -9.37
C PHE A 4 -8.43 -0.29 -10.20
N SER A 5 -8.75 -0.01 -11.47
CA SER A 5 -7.94 0.84 -12.32
C SER A 5 -8.08 2.32 -11.98
N GLU A 6 -9.22 2.74 -11.45
CA GLU A 6 -9.50 4.15 -11.13
C GLU A 6 -8.73 4.59 -9.89
N ASP A 7 -8.70 3.78 -8.82
CA ASP A 7 -7.97 4.09 -7.60
C ASP A 7 -6.46 4.27 -7.86
N TRP A 8 -5.86 3.38 -8.65
CA TRP A 8 -4.44 3.48 -9.01
C TRP A 8 -4.13 4.71 -9.84
N LEU A 9 -5.05 5.10 -10.72
CA LEU A 9 -4.92 6.33 -11.48
C LEU A 9 -5.08 7.56 -10.59
N ASN A 10 -5.98 7.52 -9.61
CA ASN A 10 -6.19 8.62 -8.68
C ASN A 10 -4.95 8.84 -7.80
N GLU A 11 -4.35 7.77 -7.29
CA GLU A 11 -3.06 7.82 -6.58
C GLU A 11 -1.95 8.41 -7.47
N TRP A 12 -1.83 7.93 -8.71
CA TRP A 12 -0.83 8.44 -9.65
C TRP A 12 -1.05 9.93 -9.97
N CYS A 13 -2.31 10.33 -10.17
CA CYS A 13 -2.67 11.72 -10.43
C CYS A 13 -2.26 12.60 -9.23
N ALA A 14 -2.62 12.21 -8.01
CA ALA A 14 -2.25 12.94 -6.80
C ALA A 14 -0.73 13.11 -6.64
N GLN A 15 0.06 12.08 -6.97
CA GLN A 15 1.53 12.14 -6.90
C GLN A 15 2.16 13.02 -7.98
N ASN A 16 1.55 13.10 -9.16
CA ASN A 16 2.07 13.88 -10.29
C ASN A 16 1.47 15.29 -10.38
N GLY A 17 0.64 15.68 -9.41
CA GLY A 17 -0.04 16.97 -9.39
C GLY A 17 -1.19 17.10 -10.39
N TRP A 18 -1.72 15.96 -10.87
CA TRP A 18 -2.91 15.93 -11.70
C TRP A 18 -4.17 15.86 -10.83
N THR A 19 -5.25 16.50 -11.28
CA THR A 19 -6.52 16.55 -10.54
C THR A 19 -7.71 16.08 -11.38
N ASP A 20 -8.84 15.84 -10.73
CA ASP A 20 -10.14 15.57 -11.36
C ASP A 20 -10.10 14.46 -12.42
N LEU A 21 -9.67 13.27 -12.01
CA LEU A 21 -9.71 12.07 -12.83
C LEU A 21 -11.15 11.74 -13.23
N TYR A 22 -11.41 11.67 -14.53
CA TYR A 22 -12.66 11.14 -15.05
C TYR A 22 -12.44 10.17 -16.21
N VAL A 23 -13.40 9.28 -16.40
CA VAL A 23 -13.33 8.21 -17.40
C VAL A 23 -14.44 8.42 -18.41
N GLU A 24 -14.07 8.55 -19.68
CA GLU A 24 -15.03 8.67 -20.78
C GLU A 24 -14.77 7.60 -21.84
N ARG A 25 -15.74 6.72 -22.08
CA ARG A 25 -15.72 5.71 -23.17
C ARG A 25 -14.34 5.05 -23.33
N TYR A 26 -13.76 4.56 -22.23
CA TYR A 26 -12.45 3.88 -22.17
C TYR A 26 -11.19 4.77 -22.21
N ASN A 27 -11.33 6.09 -22.24
CA ASN A 27 -10.22 7.02 -22.09
C ASN A 27 -10.20 7.58 -20.67
N TYR A 28 -8.99 7.73 -20.13
CA TYR A 28 -8.74 8.35 -18.85
C TYR A 28 -8.30 9.78 -19.07
N TRP A 29 -8.98 10.70 -18.42
CA TRP A 29 -8.74 12.13 -18.53
C TRP A 29 -8.51 12.68 -17.14
N ALA A 30 -7.57 13.60 -17.04
CA ALA A 30 -7.30 14.32 -15.81
C ALA A 30 -6.69 15.70 -16.16
N PHE A 31 -6.67 16.61 -15.20
CA PHE A 31 -6.13 17.94 -15.38
C PHE A 31 -4.65 17.93 -14.99
N PRO A 32 -3.72 18.24 -15.91
CA PRO A 32 -2.32 18.39 -15.55
C PRO A 32 -2.08 19.62 -14.66
N PRO A 33 -0.94 19.67 -13.94
CA PRO A 33 -0.64 20.78 -13.04
C PRO A 33 -0.58 22.11 -13.79
N GLY A 34 -1.44 23.05 -13.42
CA GLY A 34 -1.52 24.39 -14.01
C GLY A 34 -2.31 24.47 -15.33
N ALA A 35 -2.94 23.38 -15.77
CA ALA A 35 -3.79 23.38 -16.95
C ALA A 35 -5.27 23.64 -16.59
N VAL A 36 -5.98 24.29 -17.52
CA VAL A 36 -7.41 24.63 -17.38
C VAL A 36 -8.30 23.64 -18.13
N MET A 37 -7.70 22.73 -18.90
CA MET A 37 -8.41 21.73 -19.68
C MET A 37 -7.95 20.33 -19.32
N PRO A 38 -8.86 19.34 -19.32
CA PRO A 38 -8.48 17.96 -19.09
C PRO A 38 -7.76 17.42 -20.31
N GLU A 39 -6.68 16.70 -20.06
CA GLU A 39 -5.89 16.03 -21.08
C GLU A 39 -5.97 14.51 -20.89
N PRO A 40 -5.85 13.75 -21.98
CA PRO A 40 -5.85 12.30 -21.88
C PRO A 40 -4.57 11.86 -21.19
N ILE A 41 -4.69 10.96 -20.21
CA ILE A 41 -3.53 10.45 -19.48
C ILE A 41 -2.62 9.69 -20.46
N PRO A 42 -1.31 10.00 -20.50
CA PRO A 42 -0.42 9.42 -21.48
C PRO A 42 -0.38 7.89 -21.36
N PRO A 43 -0.42 7.15 -22.49
CA PRO A 43 -0.47 5.69 -22.47
C PRO A 43 0.78 5.07 -21.82
N GLN A 44 1.90 5.79 -21.81
CA GLN A 44 3.12 5.39 -21.11
C GLN A 44 2.89 5.34 -19.58
N ALA A 45 2.22 6.34 -19.01
CA ALA A 45 1.84 6.35 -17.60
C ALA A 45 0.87 5.21 -17.28
N LEU A 46 -0.14 4.98 -18.12
CA LEU A 46 -1.08 3.85 -17.95
C LEU A 46 -0.36 2.50 -17.93
N ARG A 47 0.62 2.30 -18.83
CA ARG A 47 1.46 1.09 -18.86
C ARG A 47 2.32 0.96 -17.62
N PHE A 48 2.89 2.06 -17.14
CA PHE A 48 3.71 2.10 -15.93
C PHE A 48 2.88 1.73 -14.69
N ILE A 49 1.72 2.38 -14.49
CA ILE A 49 0.79 2.10 -13.39
C ILE A 49 0.35 0.63 -13.42
N LYS A 50 0.05 0.10 -14.62
CA LYS A 50 -0.31 -1.31 -14.79
C LYS A 50 0.85 -2.26 -14.51
N ALA A 51 2.08 -1.91 -14.86
CA ALA A 51 3.25 -2.72 -14.53
C ALA A 51 3.51 -2.73 -13.02
N GLU A 52 3.43 -1.59 -12.36
CA GLU A 52 3.69 -1.44 -10.93
C GLU A 52 2.60 -2.10 -10.07
N LYS A 53 1.32 -1.85 -10.37
CA LYS A 53 0.19 -2.30 -9.54
C LYS A 53 -0.40 -3.63 -10.03
N GLY A 54 -0.31 -3.92 -11.33
CA GLY A 54 -0.83 -5.14 -11.95
C GLY A 54 0.05 -6.38 -11.75
N MET A 55 1.34 -6.23 -11.42
CA MET A 55 2.20 -7.35 -11.05
C MET A 55 1.99 -7.86 -9.61
N CYS A 56 1.14 -7.21 -8.81
CA CYS A 56 1.11 -7.39 -7.35
C CYS A 56 -0.08 -8.19 -6.79
N PHE A 57 -0.77 -9.02 -7.58
CA PHE A 57 -1.95 -9.74 -7.08
C PHE A 57 -1.64 -11.07 -6.37
N THR A 58 -0.50 -11.71 -6.64
CA THR A 58 -0.14 -13.00 -6.03
C THR A 58 0.89 -12.91 -4.90
N GLU A 59 1.75 -11.90 -4.88
CA GLU A 59 2.82 -11.81 -3.85
C GLU A 59 2.46 -10.87 -2.68
N LYS A 60 1.69 -9.81 -2.91
CA LYS A 60 1.30 -8.86 -1.83
C LYS A 60 0.32 -9.45 -0.82
N ALA A 61 -0.45 -10.46 -1.21
CA ALA A 61 -1.38 -11.18 -0.33
C ALA A 61 -0.65 -11.96 0.78
N TRP A 62 0.59 -12.40 0.55
CA TRP A 62 1.39 -13.13 1.54
C TRP A 62 2.27 -12.20 2.38
N SER A 63 2.69 -11.04 1.85
CA SER A 63 3.54 -10.11 2.60
C SER A 63 2.84 -9.43 3.79
N ILE A 64 1.52 -9.32 3.79
CA ILE A 64 0.77 -8.78 4.94
C ILE A 64 0.62 -9.83 6.05
N SER A 65 0.68 -11.12 5.74
CA SER A 65 0.65 -12.19 6.74
C SER A 65 1.92 -12.26 7.61
N ALA A 66 3.03 -11.64 7.18
CA ALA A 66 4.30 -11.71 7.90
C ALA A 66 4.44 -10.68 9.05
N VAL A 67 3.56 -9.67 9.12
CA VAL A 67 3.59 -8.64 10.18
C VAL A 67 2.80 -9.07 11.44
N MET A 68 2.24 -10.29 11.44
CA MET A 68 1.49 -10.85 12.58
C MET A 68 2.10 -12.15 13.11
N VAL A 69 3.43 -12.29 13.04
CA VAL A 69 4.15 -13.21 13.94
C VAL A 69 4.87 -12.35 14.97
N LEU A 70 4.13 -12.09 16.04
CA LEU A 70 4.55 -11.35 17.22
C LEU A 70 5.92 -11.85 17.74
N PRO A 71 6.85 -10.96 18.11
CA PRO A 71 8.10 -11.33 18.77
C PRO A 71 7.79 -11.71 20.22
N LEU A 72 7.53 -12.98 20.53
CA LEU A 72 7.22 -13.42 21.92
C LEU A 72 8.07 -14.59 22.44
N THR A 73 9.10 -15.02 21.72
CA THR A 73 10.05 -16.07 22.17
C THR A 73 11.38 -15.66 21.54
N THR A 74 12.36 -15.06 22.20
CA THR A 74 13.17 -15.59 23.29
C THR A 74 13.94 -14.45 23.98
N SER A 75 13.45 -13.97 25.13
CA SER A 75 14.27 -13.19 26.07
C SER A 75 14.15 -13.78 27.48
N ALA A 76 14.38 -15.10 27.59
CA ALA A 76 14.63 -15.75 28.86
C ALA A 76 16.14 -15.95 29.05
N THR A 77 16.88 -14.84 29.10
CA THR A 77 18.20 -14.80 29.76
C THR A 77 18.26 -13.53 30.58
N VAL A 78 17.65 -13.60 31.76
CA VAL A 78 18.14 -12.89 32.94
C VAL A 78 17.81 -13.76 34.13
N ALA A 79 18.86 -14.43 34.60
CA ALA A 79 18.93 -14.95 35.93
C ALA A 79 18.60 -13.84 36.92
N VAL A 80 17.56 -14.04 37.72
CA VAL A 80 17.36 -13.31 38.97
C VAL A 80 17.39 -14.35 40.08
N PRO A 81 18.53 -14.50 40.80
CA PRO A 81 18.55 -15.24 42.05
C PRO A 81 17.86 -14.39 43.14
N PHE A 82 17.70 -14.95 44.34
CA PHE A 82 17.32 -14.23 45.59
C PHE A 82 15.80 -14.08 45.81
N SER A 83 15.17 -14.43 46.93
CA SER A 83 15.62 -15.01 48.20
C SER A 83 14.41 -15.56 48.97
N ARG A 84 14.65 -16.68 49.66
CA ARG A 84 14.27 -17.02 51.05
C ARG A 84 13.08 -16.27 51.69
N GLY A 85 12.06 -17.02 52.08
CA GLY A 85 11.03 -16.58 53.03
C GLY A 85 10.02 -17.68 53.39
N SER A 86 10.43 -18.67 54.18
CA SER A 86 9.52 -19.45 55.05
C SER A 86 9.01 -18.50 56.14
N PRO A 87 7.74 -18.57 56.63
CA PRO A 87 7.41 -19.61 57.62
C PRO A 87 5.93 -20.07 57.69
N ALA A 88 5.77 -21.21 58.38
CA ALA A 88 4.66 -21.60 59.27
C ALA A 88 3.26 -21.90 58.69
N VAL A 89 2.87 -23.18 58.72
CA VAL A 89 1.96 -23.77 59.73
C VAL A 89 2.12 -25.28 59.73
#